data_AF-A0A8S3U2U3-F1
#
_entry.id   AF-A0A8S3U2U3-F1
#
_cell.length_a   1.000
_cell.length_b   1.000
_cell.length_c   1.000
_cell.angle_alpha   90.00
_cell.angle_beta   90.00
_cell.angle_gamma   90.00
#
_symmetry.space_group_name_H-M   'P 1'
#
loop_
_entity.id
_entity.type
_entity.pdbx_description
1 polymer ?
#
loop_
_entity_poly.entity_id
_entity_poly.type
_entity_poly.pdbx_seq_one_letter_code
_entity_poly.pdbx_strand_id
1 'polypeptide(L)'
;MPSCDDCGVVLDSMHDLQRHIKHWCPENESFKRKRDSKDLDNENPSKKSASEWIEYDGGSDDSSEDVNIDDNEGYKTILHAAIDTAKDTWIQIYDKYVKEGMNEEDAIQQSNQKISPLVQRQFFKRYTELLKLIVPLDKSNVHSDIVRQIQDVVENNTDDETQIRRILMKNRHQFNELFDDDYFETTSDTENTDDEDDEEDTDEDVQEKD
;
A
#
# COMPACT_ATOMS: atom_id res chain seq x y z
N MET A 1 -20.02 20.16 10.52
CA MET A 1 -19.16 18.99 10.69
C MET A 1 -18.04 19.38 11.64
N PRO A 2 -17.78 18.60 12.70
CA PRO A 2 -16.68 18.87 13.63
C PRO A 2 -15.33 18.80 12.90
N SER A 3 -14.40 19.67 13.27
CA SER A 3 -13.05 19.73 12.70
C SER A 3 -12.00 19.83 13.79
N CYS A 4 -10.82 19.27 13.57
CA CYS A 4 -9.69 19.42 14.47
C CYS A 4 -9.01 20.78 14.24
N ASP A 5 -8.92 21.60 15.29
CA ASP A 5 -8.30 22.92 15.21
C ASP A 5 -6.78 22.86 14.99
N ASP A 6 -6.14 21.76 15.39
CA ASP A 6 -4.68 21.60 15.28
C ASP A 6 -4.23 21.15 13.89
N CYS A 7 -4.95 20.22 13.25
CA CYS A 7 -4.55 19.64 11.96
C CYS A 7 -5.52 19.90 10.80
N GLY A 8 -6.67 20.55 11.05
CA GLY A 8 -7.64 20.94 10.03
C GLY A 8 -8.50 19.79 9.45
N VAL A 9 -8.36 18.56 9.94
CA VAL A 9 -9.16 17.42 9.48
C VAL A 9 -10.62 17.60 9.89
N VAL A 10 -11.54 17.48 8.92
CA VAL A 10 -12.99 17.52 9.12
C VAL A 10 -13.50 16.09 9.28
N LEU A 11 -14.33 15.86 10.29
CA LEU A 11 -14.81 14.54 10.70
C LEU A 11 -16.34 14.50 10.70
N ASP A 12 -16.88 13.29 10.56
CA ASP A 12 -18.33 13.08 10.41
C ASP A 12 -19.07 13.18 11.75
N SER A 13 -18.42 12.83 12.87
CA SER A 13 -19.02 12.88 14.20
C SER A 13 -18.12 13.52 15.27
N MET A 14 -18.72 14.03 16.34
CA MET A 14 -17.98 14.57 17.50
C MET A 14 -17.17 13.48 18.22
N HIS A 15 -17.64 12.24 18.17
CA HIS A 15 -16.93 11.10 18.74
C HIS A 15 -15.63 10.81 17.97
N ASP A 16 -15.66 10.92 16.64
CA ASP A 16 -14.46 10.78 15.81
C ASP A 16 -13.48 11.92 16.05
N LEU A 17 -13.97 13.14 16.28
CA LEU A 17 -13.12 14.27 16.68
C LEU A 17 -12.40 14.00 18.00
N GLN A 18 -13.09 13.41 18.99
CA GLN A 18 -12.46 13.04 20.27
C GLN A 18 -11.41 11.95 20.10
N ARG A 19 -11.67 10.90 19.31
CA ARG A 19 -10.67 9.85 19.01
C ARG A 19 -9.49 10.42 18.25
N HIS A 20 -9.75 11.27 17.26
CA HIS A 20 -8.73 11.96 16.48
C HIS A 20 -7.82 12.77 17.39
N ILE A 21 -8.36 13.69 18.20
CA ILE A 21 -7.55 14.50 19.12
C ILE A 21 -6.73 13.61 20.06
N LYS A 22 -7.31 12.51 20.58
CA LYS A 22 -6.64 11.67 21.59
C LYS A 22 -5.57 10.73 21.02
N HIS A 23 -5.75 10.21 19.81
CA HIS A 23 -4.97 9.09 19.29
C HIS A 23 -4.40 9.28 17.88
N TRP A 24 -5.03 10.10 17.03
CA TRP A 24 -4.68 10.17 15.60
C TRP A 24 -4.21 11.53 15.11
N CYS A 25 -4.33 12.56 15.95
CA CYS A 25 -3.89 13.90 15.60
C CYS A 25 -2.35 13.91 15.55
N PRO A 26 -1.75 14.13 14.37
CA PRO A 26 -0.29 14.08 14.22
C PRO A 26 0.40 15.17 15.04
N GLU A 27 -0.29 16.29 15.31
CA GLU A 27 0.21 17.38 16.16
C GLU A 27 0.19 17.02 17.66
N ASN A 28 -0.59 16.02 18.09
CA ASN A 28 -0.70 15.64 19.50
C ASN A 28 0.46 14.74 19.98
N GLU A 29 1.23 14.12 19.09
CA GLU A 29 2.45 13.38 19.47
C GLU A 29 3.52 14.29 20.11
N SER A 30 3.48 15.58 19.79
CA SER A 30 4.35 16.63 20.36
C SER A 30 4.20 16.77 21.87
N PHE A 31 3.00 16.49 22.41
CA PHE A 31 2.67 16.74 23.82
C PHE A 31 2.88 15.52 24.73
N LYS A 32 2.89 14.29 24.19
CA LYS A 32 3.04 13.06 25.00
C LYS A 32 4.49 12.75 25.44
N ARG A 33 5.51 13.39 24.84
CA ARG A 33 6.92 13.12 25.16
C ARG A 33 7.43 13.69 26.50
N LYS A 34 6.58 14.22 27.37
CA LYS A 34 6.99 14.85 28.66
C LYS A 34 6.61 14.08 29.93
N ARG A 35 5.97 12.91 29.83
CA ARG A 35 5.54 12.15 31.03
C ARG A 35 5.67 10.65 30.80
N ASP A 36 6.83 10.12 31.14
CA ASP A 36 7.01 9.10 32.18
C ASP A 36 8.34 8.39 31.98
N SER A 37 9.22 8.57 32.95
CA SER A 37 10.45 7.82 33.12
C SER A 37 10.32 7.14 34.48
N LYS A 38 10.14 5.82 34.50
CA LYS A 38 10.65 4.92 35.55
C LYS A 38 10.33 3.45 35.27
N ASP A 39 11.40 2.66 35.33
CA ASP A 39 11.54 1.29 35.83
C ASP A 39 10.65 0.19 35.21
N LEU A 40 11.29 -0.85 34.65
CA LEU A 40 11.44 -2.14 35.34
C LEU A 40 12.28 -3.16 34.54
N ASP A 41 12.92 -4.02 35.34
CA ASP A 41 13.99 -4.98 35.11
C ASP A 41 13.67 -6.21 34.23
N ASN A 42 14.68 -6.60 33.44
CA ASN A 42 15.36 -7.92 33.41
C ASN A 42 14.52 -9.22 33.33
N GLU A 43 14.47 -9.86 32.16
CA GLU A 43 14.69 -11.33 32.01
C GLU A 43 15.16 -11.68 30.57
N ASN A 44 16.11 -12.60 30.50
CA ASN A 44 16.82 -13.12 29.31
C ASN A 44 15.97 -14.16 28.55
N PRO A 45 16.01 -14.21 27.20
CA PRO A 45 16.09 -15.51 26.56
C PRO A 45 17.00 -15.59 25.32
N SER A 46 17.93 -16.54 25.43
CA SER A 46 18.65 -17.26 24.38
C SER A 46 17.88 -17.48 23.06
N LYS A 47 18.53 -17.09 21.95
CA LYS A 47 18.51 -17.69 20.61
C LYS A 47 17.12 -18.01 20.03
N LYS A 48 16.54 -17.05 19.31
CA LYS A 48 15.49 -17.30 18.33
C LYS A 48 15.81 -16.70 16.96
N SER A 49 15.33 -17.42 15.97
CA SER A 49 15.51 -17.29 14.53
C SER A 49 15.02 -15.95 13.99
N ALA A 50 15.71 -15.40 12.99
CA ALA A 50 15.42 -14.13 12.30
C ALA A 50 14.13 -14.12 11.44
N SER A 51 13.16 -14.96 11.76
CA SER A 51 11.90 -15.15 11.03
C SER A 51 10.65 -14.85 11.88
N GLU A 52 10.83 -14.30 13.08
CA GLU A 52 9.78 -13.93 14.02
C GLU A 52 9.85 -12.40 14.20
N TRP A 53 9.52 -11.66 13.14
CA TRP A 53 9.53 -10.20 13.17
C TRP A 53 8.10 -9.67 13.02
N ILE A 54 7.65 -9.02 14.10
CA ILE A 54 6.37 -8.32 14.30
C ILE A 54 5.20 -9.26 14.61
N GLU A 55 5.13 -9.75 15.86
CA GLU A 55 3.84 -10.05 16.48
C GLU A 55 3.23 -8.73 16.97
N TYR A 56 2.15 -8.30 16.32
CA TYR A 56 1.35 -7.17 16.76
C TYR A 56 0.33 -7.69 17.79
N ASP A 57 0.57 -7.43 19.07
CA ASP A 57 -0.35 -7.77 20.15
C ASP A 57 -1.54 -6.77 20.16
N GLY A 58 -2.53 -7.06 19.31
CA GLY A 58 -3.78 -6.31 19.17
C GLY A 58 -4.78 -6.64 20.28
N GLY A 59 -4.51 -6.23 21.50
CA GLY A 59 -5.48 -6.29 22.59
C GLY A 59 -6.58 -5.24 22.43
N SER A 60 -7.75 -5.64 21.90
CA SER A 60 -9.00 -4.88 22.06
C SER A 60 -10.22 -5.80 21.97
N ASP A 61 -10.70 -6.24 23.14
CA ASP A 61 -12.03 -6.80 23.34
C ASP A 61 -13.06 -5.66 23.21
N ASP A 62 -13.71 -5.55 22.05
CA ASP A 62 -15.01 -4.88 21.95
C ASP A 62 -15.89 -5.57 20.91
N SER A 63 -17.10 -5.90 21.37
CA SER A 63 -18.08 -6.72 20.70
C SER A 63 -18.72 -5.94 19.55
N SER A 64 -18.13 -6.08 18.36
CA SER A 64 -18.84 -6.03 17.10
C SER A 64 -18.52 -7.33 16.35
N GLU A 65 -19.31 -7.73 15.36
CA GLU A 65 -18.86 -8.73 14.38
C GLU A 65 -17.72 -8.07 13.57
N ASP A 66 -16.58 -7.91 14.25
CA ASP A 66 -15.42 -7.17 13.79
C ASP A 66 -14.71 -8.11 12.84
N VAL A 67 -14.75 -7.77 11.55
CA VAL A 67 -13.92 -8.46 10.57
C VAL A 67 -12.49 -8.22 11.05
N ASN A 68 -11.92 -9.23 11.71
CA ASN A 68 -10.58 -9.14 12.26
C ASN A 68 -9.64 -8.76 11.11
N ILE A 69 -9.22 -7.49 11.09
CA ILE A 69 -8.33 -6.96 10.05
C ILE A 69 -7.04 -7.79 10.03
N ASP A 70 -6.65 -8.33 11.19
CA ASP A 70 -5.50 -9.20 11.36
C ASP A 70 -5.71 -10.59 10.75
N ASP A 71 -6.90 -10.94 10.26
CA ASP A 71 -7.17 -12.18 9.52
C ASP A 71 -7.36 -11.95 8.02
N ASN A 72 -7.34 -10.69 7.55
CA ASN A 72 -7.49 -10.39 6.14
C ASN A 72 -6.17 -10.63 5.37
N GLU A 73 -6.12 -11.75 4.64
CA GLU A 73 -4.95 -12.14 3.85
C GLU A 73 -4.53 -11.10 2.79
N GLY A 74 -5.49 -10.34 2.26
CA GLY A 74 -5.23 -9.24 1.33
C GLY A 74 -4.47 -8.09 1.99
N TYR A 75 -4.88 -7.69 3.20
CA TYR A 75 -4.16 -6.67 3.97
C TYR A 75 -2.78 -7.14 4.39
N LYS A 76 -2.63 -8.40 4.82
CA LYS A 76 -1.31 -9.00 5.13
C LYS A 76 -0.39 -8.93 3.93
N THR A 77 -0.88 -9.28 2.74
CA THR A 77 -0.08 -9.25 1.50
C THR A 77 0.46 -7.84 1.21
N ILE A 78 -0.37 -6.80 1.34
CA ILE A 78 0.04 -5.41 1.11
C ILE A 78 1.03 -4.94 2.19
N LEU A 79 0.78 -5.31 3.45
CA LEU A 79 1.66 -4.99 4.58
C LEU A 79 3.04 -5.62 4.43
N HIS A 80 3.11 -6.91 4.09
CA HIS A 80 4.38 -7.59 3.83
C HIS A 80 5.16 -6.92 2.70
N ALA A 81 4.49 -6.59 1.57
CA ALA A 81 5.14 -5.88 0.47
C ALA A 81 5.66 -4.49 0.89
N ALA A 82 4.97 -3.80 1.80
CA ALA A 82 5.41 -2.52 2.35
C ALA A 82 6.64 -2.67 3.26
N ILE A 83 6.65 -3.70 4.12
CA ILE A 83 7.79 -4.05 4.99
C ILE A 83 9.01 -4.43 4.15
N ASP A 84 8.84 -5.29 3.14
CA ASP A 84 9.93 -5.71 2.25
C ASP A 84 10.58 -4.52 1.55
N THR A 85 9.76 -3.55 1.13
CA THR A 85 10.26 -2.31 0.50
C THR A 85 11.08 -1.46 1.49
N ALA A 86 10.77 -1.52 2.79
CA ALA A 86 11.45 -0.75 3.83
C ALA A 86 12.66 -1.48 4.45
N LYS A 87 12.87 -2.75 4.11
CA LYS A 87 13.84 -3.65 4.74
C LYS A 87 15.27 -3.13 4.69
N ASP A 88 15.74 -2.67 3.54
CA ASP A 88 17.11 -2.15 3.39
C ASP A 88 17.34 -0.90 4.24
N THR A 89 16.32 -0.05 4.36
CA THR A 89 16.40 1.15 5.21
C THR A 89 16.43 0.76 6.68
N TRP A 90 15.65 -0.25 7.08
CA TRP A 90 15.69 -0.77 8.44
C TRP A 90 17.08 -1.33 8.79
N ILE A 91 17.69 -2.13 7.90
CA ILE A 91 19.04 -2.68 8.09
C ILE A 91 20.06 -1.55 8.30
N GLN A 92 19.98 -0.48 7.50
CA GLN A 92 20.87 0.67 7.64
C GLN A 92 20.70 1.40 8.99
N ILE A 93 19.47 1.54 9.47
CA ILE A 93 19.18 2.16 10.77
C ILE A 93 19.70 1.28 11.90
N TYR A 94 19.48 -0.04 11.83
CA TYR A 94 19.98 -1.01 12.80
C TYR A 94 21.51 -1.01 12.87
N ASP A 95 22.18 -1.15 11.74
CA ASP A 95 23.65 -1.13 11.65
C ASP A 95 24.25 0.15 12.22
N LYS A 96 23.56 1.27 12.03
CA LYS A 96 23.97 2.56 12.61
C LYS A 96 23.93 2.51 14.14
N TYR A 97 22.83 2.04 14.74
CA TYR A 97 22.70 1.95 16.19
C TYR A 97 23.72 0.98 16.82
N VAL A 98 23.96 -0.17 16.19
CA VAL A 98 24.98 -1.12 16.65
C VAL A 98 26.38 -0.51 16.60
N LYS A 99 26.72 0.22 15.53
CA LYS A 99 28.02 0.93 15.41
C LYS A 99 28.19 2.04 16.45
N GLU A 100 27.10 2.64 16.91
CA GLU A 100 27.10 3.65 17.98
C GLU A 100 27.22 3.02 19.39
N GLY A 101 27.27 1.68 19.48
CA GLY A 101 27.42 0.95 20.74
C GLY A 101 26.11 0.67 21.48
N MET A 102 24.96 0.83 20.80
CA MET A 102 23.67 0.40 21.33
C MET A 102 23.62 -1.13 21.41
N ASN A 103 22.98 -1.67 22.45
CA ASN A 103 22.75 -3.12 22.53
C ASN A 103 21.82 -3.57 21.39
N GLU A 104 21.83 -4.86 21.06
CA GLU A 104 21.08 -5.38 19.91
C GLU A 104 19.56 -5.22 20.09
N GLU A 105 19.04 -5.50 21.28
CA GLU A 105 17.60 -5.42 21.59
C GLU A 105 17.04 -3.99 21.45
N ASP A 106 17.73 -3.00 22.01
CA ASP A 106 17.37 -1.58 21.89
C ASP A 106 17.54 -1.10 20.45
N ALA A 107 18.59 -1.55 19.75
CA ALA A 107 18.81 -1.20 18.35
C ALA A 107 17.68 -1.72 17.46
N ILE A 108 17.22 -2.95 17.71
CA ILE A 108 16.04 -3.53 17.07
C ILE A 108 14.80 -2.68 17.35
N GLN A 109 14.51 -2.40 18.63
CA GLN A 109 13.31 -1.67 19.02
C GLN A 109 13.29 -0.25 18.44
N GLN A 110 14.41 0.46 18.50
CA GLN A 110 14.56 1.80 17.92
C GLN A 110 14.41 1.75 16.40
N SER A 111 15.01 0.78 15.73
CA SER A 111 14.90 0.63 14.27
C SER A 111 13.46 0.38 13.84
N ASN A 112 12.72 -0.46 14.58
CA ASN A 112 11.30 -0.72 14.35
C ASN A 112 10.45 0.55 14.52
N GLN A 113 10.69 1.32 15.59
CA GLN A 113 10.00 2.60 15.79
C GLN A 113 10.32 3.61 14.68
N LYS A 114 11.57 3.65 14.23
CA LYS A 114 12.01 4.59 13.18
C LYS A 114 11.50 4.22 11.79
N ILE A 115 11.36 2.93 11.49
CA ILE A 115 10.90 2.47 10.17
C ILE A 115 9.38 2.53 10.01
N SER A 116 8.63 2.47 11.12
CA SER A 116 7.15 2.41 11.10
C SER A 116 6.50 3.48 10.20
N PRO A 117 6.86 4.78 10.25
CA PRO A 117 6.30 5.78 9.36
C PRO A 117 6.59 5.54 7.87
N LEU A 118 7.74 4.96 7.56
CA LEU A 118 8.09 4.59 6.17
C LEU A 118 7.24 3.41 5.71
N VAL A 119 7.11 2.36 6.53
CA VAL A 119 6.25 1.20 6.23
C VAL A 119 4.81 1.65 6.01
N GLN A 120 4.28 2.49 6.89
CA GLN A 120 2.92 3.02 6.78
C GLN A 120 2.73 3.81 5.47
N ARG A 121 3.69 4.65 5.09
CA ARG A 121 3.65 5.38 3.81
C ARG A 121 3.64 4.43 2.62
N GLN A 122 4.48 3.39 2.64
CA GLN A 122 4.51 2.39 1.56
C GLN A 122 3.22 1.57 1.50
N PHE A 123 2.66 1.23 2.66
CA PHE A 123 1.37 0.54 2.75
C PHE A 123 0.26 1.39 2.10
N PHE A 124 0.09 2.65 2.52
CA PHE A 124 -0.95 3.50 1.95
C PHE A 124 -0.75 3.80 0.47
N LYS A 125 0.50 3.89 0.00
CA LYS A 125 0.78 4.03 -1.43
C LYS A 125 0.23 2.84 -2.21
N ARG A 126 0.56 1.61 -1.80
CA ARG A 126 0.08 0.38 -2.44
C ARG A 126 -1.43 0.21 -2.30
N TYR A 127 -1.97 0.53 -1.13
CA TYR A 127 -3.41 0.49 -0.91
C TYR A 127 -4.15 1.49 -1.82
N THR A 128 -3.58 2.68 -2.04
CA THR A 128 -4.12 3.66 -3.00
C THR A 128 -4.11 3.10 -4.43
N GLU A 129 -3.04 2.41 -4.84
CA GLU A 129 -2.97 1.75 -6.14
C GLU A 129 -4.06 0.69 -6.29
N LEU A 130 -4.29 -0.12 -5.24
CA LEU A 130 -5.39 -1.09 -5.22
C LEU A 130 -6.77 -0.40 -5.35
N LEU A 131 -7.02 0.66 -4.57
CA LEU A 131 -8.29 1.40 -4.63
C LEU A 131 -8.54 2.01 -6.01
N LYS A 132 -7.49 2.48 -6.71
CA LYS A 132 -7.61 2.97 -8.08
C LYS A 132 -8.08 1.89 -9.06
N LEU A 133 -7.83 0.61 -8.78
CA LEU A 133 -8.32 -0.51 -9.58
C LEU A 133 -9.74 -0.91 -9.17
N ILE A 134 -10.01 -0.96 -7.86
CA ILE A 134 -11.32 -1.39 -7.34
C ILE A 134 -12.43 -0.40 -7.67
N VAL A 135 -12.21 0.91 -7.51
CA VAL A 135 -13.28 1.92 -7.68
C VAL A 135 -13.89 1.92 -9.10
N PRO A 136 -13.10 1.81 -10.18
CA PRO A 136 -13.66 1.63 -11.52
C PRO A 136 -14.31 0.27 -11.72
N LEU A 137 -13.73 -0.81 -11.17
CA LEU A 137 -14.29 -2.15 -11.25
C LEU A 137 -15.67 -2.22 -10.59
N ASP A 138 -15.87 -1.57 -9.45
CA ASP A 138 -17.16 -1.53 -8.75
C ASP A 138 -18.29 -0.91 -9.59
N LYS A 139 -17.94 -0.03 -10.54
CA LYS A 139 -18.90 0.56 -11.49
C LYS A 139 -19.19 -0.33 -12.70
N SER A 140 -18.43 -1.42 -12.88
CA SER A 140 -18.64 -2.36 -13.98
C SER A 140 -19.74 -3.35 -13.62
N ASN A 141 -20.82 -3.35 -14.40
CA ASN A 141 -21.92 -4.31 -14.24
C ASN A 141 -21.43 -5.77 -14.25
N VAL A 142 -20.44 -6.06 -15.11
CA VAL A 142 -19.82 -7.40 -15.21
C VAL A 142 -19.12 -7.78 -13.90
N HIS A 143 -18.38 -6.85 -13.31
CA HIS A 143 -17.70 -7.09 -12.04
C HIS A 143 -18.71 -7.27 -10.90
N SER A 144 -19.71 -6.39 -10.79
CA SER A 144 -20.76 -6.50 -9.76
C SER A 144 -21.51 -7.83 -9.86
N ASP A 145 -21.82 -8.30 -11.07
CA ASP A 145 -22.47 -9.59 -11.29
C ASP A 145 -21.61 -10.79 -10.90
N ILE A 146 -20.30 -10.71 -11.14
CA ILE A 146 -19.34 -11.75 -10.73
C ILE A 146 -19.19 -11.74 -9.21
N VAL A 147 -18.96 -10.58 -8.60
CA VAL A 147 -18.79 -10.44 -7.14
C VAL A 147 -20.02 -10.96 -6.41
N ARG A 148 -21.23 -10.60 -6.85
CA ARG A 148 -22.48 -11.13 -6.28
C ARG A 148 -22.55 -12.65 -6.34
N GLN A 149 -22.23 -13.24 -7.50
CA GLN A 149 -22.22 -14.71 -7.65
C GLN A 149 -21.17 -15.37 -6.75
N ILE A 150 -20.03 -14.73 -6.53
CA ILE A 150 -18.99 -15.22 -5.61
C ILE A 150 -19.46 -15.12 -4.15
N GLN A 151 -20.09 -14.00 -3.76
CA GLN A 151 -20.65 -13.82 -2.42
C GLN A 151 -21.69 -14.90 -2.11
N ASP A 152 -22.60 -15.19 -3.05
CA ASP A 152 -23.58 -16.27 -2.92
C ASP A 152 -22.90 -17.64 -2.67
N VAL A 153 -21.76 -17.91 -3.31
CA VAL A 153 -21.00 -19.16 -3.15
C VAL A 153 -20.35 -19.27 -1.77
N VAL A 154 -19.75 -18.17 -1.31
CA VAL A 154 -19.05 -18.08 -0.02
C VAL A 154 -20.05 -18.18 1.14
N GLU A 155 -21.19 -17.48 1.06
CA GLU A 155 -22.23 -17.53 2.09
C GLU A 155 -22.86 -18.93 2.24
N ASN A 156 -22.91 -19.69 1.14
CA ASN A 156 -23.43 -21.06 1.14
C ASN A 156 -22.38 -22.13 1.50
N ASN A 157 -21.16 -21.72 1.90
CA ASN A 157 -20.08 -22.59 2.39
C ASN A 157 -19.75 -23.76 1.44
N THR A 158 -19.75 -23.45 0.14
CA THR A 158 -19.40 -24.41 -0.91
C THR A 158 -17.90 -24.35 -1.23
N ASP A 159 -17.35 -25.31 -1.97
CA ASP A 159 -15.93 -25.27 -2.38
C ASP A 159 -15.63 -24.02 -3.22
N ASP A 160 -15.08 -22.99 -2.55
CA ASP A 160 -14.97 -21.62 -3.07
C ASP A 160 -14.17 -21.57 -4.38
N GLU A 161 -13.06 -22.30 -4.48
CA GLU A 161 -12.16 -22.17 -5.64
C GLU A 161 -12.78 -22.73 -6.94
N THR A 162 -13.36 -23.93 -6.89
CA THR A 162 -13.98 -24.54 -8.06
C THR A 162 -15.19 -23.74 -8.54
N GLN A 163 -15.97 -23.19 -7.59
CA GLN A 163 -17.15 -22.41 -7.91
C GLN A 163 -16.79 -21.02 -8.45
N ILE A 164 -15.79 -20.35 -7.88
CA ILE A 164 -15.25 -19.09 -8.43
C ILE A 164 -14.79 -19.31 -9.87
N ARG A 165 -14.02 -20.37 -10.15
CA ARG A 165 -13.60 -20.70 -11.54
C ARG A 165 -14.80 -20.90 -12.48
N ARG A 166 -15.86 -21.58 -12.03
CA ARG A 166 -17.08 -21.79 -12.82
C ARG A 166 -17.80 -20.47 -13.11
N ILE A 167 -17.88 -19.57 -12.13
CA ILE A 167 -18.48 -18.23 -12.30
C ILE A 167 -17.68 -17.44 -13.33
N LEU A 168 -16.35 -17.43 -13.24
CA LEU A 168 -15.49 -16.75 -14.22
C LEU A 168 -15.68 -17.33 -15.62
N MET A 169 -15.74 -18.65 -15.76
CA MET A 169 -15.96 -19.31 -17.07
C MET A 169 -17.34 -19.00 -17.67
N LYS A 170 -18.39 -18.91 -16.84
CA LYS A 170 -19.74 -18.52 -17.28
C LYS A 170 -19.76 -17.10 -17.84
N ASN A 171 -18.99 -16.20 -17.25
CA ASN A 171 -18.88 -14.80 -17.67
C ASN A 171 -17.75 -14.56 -18.68
N ARG A 172 -17.03 -15.59 -19.14
CA ARG A 172 -15.88 -15.46 -20.07
C ARG A 172 -16.20 -14.60 -21.30
N HIS A 173 -17.39 -14.77 -21.88
CA HIS A 173 -17.81 -14.03 -23.06
C HIS A 173 -17.83 -12.51 -22.86
N GLN A 174 -18.05 -12.03 -21.63
CA GLN A 174 -18.00 -10.59 -21.29
C GLN A 174 -16.57 -10.03 -21.30
N PHE A 175 -15.55 -10.89 -21.29
CA PHE A 175 -14.14 -10.50 -21.36
C PHE A 175 -13.52 -10.75 -22.73
N ASN A 176 -14.19 -11.48 -23.63
CA ASN A 176 -13.61 -11.84 -24.92
C ASN A 176 -13.24 -10.60 -25.75
N GLU A 177 -14.05 -9.53 -25.71
CA GLU A 177 -13.78 -8.25 -26.39
C GLU A 177 -12.48 -7.57 -25.92
N LEU A 178 -11.98 -7.88 -24.70
CA LEU A 178 -10.70 -7.36 -24.20
C LEU A 178 -9.48 -8.11 -24.75
N PHE A 179 -9.71 -9.28 -25.36
CA PHE A 179 -8.67 -10.16 -25.88
C PHE A 179 -8.73 -10.30 -27.40
N ASP A 180 -9.60 -9.54 -28.07
CA ASP A 180 -9.65 -9.52 -29.53
C ASP A 180 -8.41 -8.81 -30.10
N ASP A 181 -7.88 -9.35 -31.21
CA ASP A 181 -6.53 -9.08 -31.74
C ASP A 181 -6.27 -7.59 -32.10
N ASP A 182 -7.33 -6.81 -32.38
CA ASP A 182 -7.24 -5.38 -32.71
C ASP A 182 -6.64 -4.53 -31.56
N TYR A 183 -6.69 -5.01 -30.31
CA TYR A 183 -6.06 -4.34 -29.17
C TYR A 183 -4.53 -4.46 -29.19
N PHE A 184 -3.97 -5.51 -29.78
CA PHE A 184 -2.52 -5.74 -29.84
C PHE A 184 -1.86 -5.14 -31.09
N GLU A 185 -2.60 -4.85 -32.16
CA GLU A 185 -2.05 -4.29 -33.40
C GLU A 185 -1.72 -2.78 -33.32
N THR A 186 -2.26 -2.03 -32.35
CA THR A 186 -2.15 -0.55 -32.35
C THR A 186 -0.92 0.04 -31.63
N THR A 187 0.00 -0.78 -31.11
CA THR A 187 1.24 -0.27 -30.47
C THR A 187 2.52 -0.57 -31.24
N SER A 188 2.42 -1.14 -32.45
CA SER A 188 3.57 -1.53 -33.29
C SER A 188 3.68 -0.74 -34.60
N ASP A 189 3.37 0.55 -34.60
CA ASP A 189 3.80 1.46 -35.67
C ASP A 189 4.50 2.68 -35.06
N THR A 190 5.69 2.45 -34.53
CA THR A 190 6.69 3.50 -34.40
C THR A 190 7.96 2.98 -35.08
N GLU A 191 8.31 3.66 -36.17
CA GLU A 191 9.59 3.65 -36.90
C GLU A 191 9.76 2.67 -38.08
N ASN A 192 9.55 3.22 -39.29
CA ASN A 192 10.49 3.19 -40.41
C ASN A 192 10.06 4.29 -41.39
N THR A 193 10.71 5.46 -41.39
CA THR A 193 11.78 5.85 -42.35
C THR A 193 11.39 5.61 -43.80
N ASP A 194 10.98 6.67 -44.50
CA ASP A 194 11.34 6.86 -45.90
C ASP A 194 11.89 8.27 -46.05
N ASP A 195 13.22 8.31 -46.17
CA ASP A 195 13.98 9.37 -46.82
C ASP A 195 13.49 9.47 -48.28
N GLU A 196 12.92 10.60 -48.66
CA GLU A 196 12.93 11.02 -50.06
C GLU A 196 13.52 12.44 -50.13
N ASP A 197 14.73 12.48 -50.71
CA ASP A 197 15.38 13.63 -51.31
C ASP A 197 14.38 14.45 -52.15
N ASP A 198 14.38 15.77 -51.98
CA ASP A 198 14.18 16.65 -53.13
C ASP A 198 15.05 17.90 -52.98
N GLU A 199 15.98 18.03 -53.92
CA GLU A 199 16.84 19.17 -54.13
C GLU A 199 16.01 20.37 -54.61
N GLU A 200 16.25 21.57 -54.09
CA GLU A 200 16.19 22.79 -54.91
C GLU A 200 17.01 23.91 -54.25
N ASP A 201 18.27 23.96 -54.69
CA ASP A 201 18.98 25.12 -55.21
C ASP A 201 18.30 26.50 -55.06
N THR A 202 18.97 27.46 -54.40
CA THR A 202 19.29 28.78 -54.97
C THR A 202 20.05 29.65 -53.97
N ASP A 203 21.35 29.76 -54.23
CA ASP A 203 22.12 30.99 -54.48
C ASP A 203 21.99 32.26 -53.60
N GLU A 204 23.19 32.83 -53.38
CA GLU A 204 23.52 34.25 -53.15
C GLU A 204 23.16 34.85 -51.76
N ASP A 205 24.00 35.60 -51.05
CA ASP A 205 25.19 36.34 -51.46
C ASP A 205 26.04 36.70 -50.23
N VAL A 206 27.30 36.97 -50.57
CA VAL A 206 28.47 37.39 -49.81
C VAL A 206 28.22 38.63 -48.92
N GLN A 207 28.82 38.67 -47.72
CA GLN A 207 29.77 39.74 -47.32
C GLN A 207 30.37 39.56 -45.91
N GLU A 208 31.60 39.05 -45.95
CA GLU A 208 32.79 39.46 -45.21
C GLU A 208 32.76 40.92 -44.67
N LYS A 209 33.06 41.11 -43.37
CA LYS A 209 34.15 41.98 -42.88
C LYS A 209 34.22 42.07 -41.35
N ASP A 210 35.42 41.74 -40.87
CA ASP A 210 36.20 42.28 -39.73
C ASP A 210 35.56 42.47 -38.35
#